data_AF-A0A235CHP1-F1
#
_entry.id   AF-A0A235CHP1-F1
#
_cell.length_a   1.000
_cell.length_b   1.000
_cell.length_c   1.000
_cell.angle_alpha   90.00
_cell.angle_beta   90.00
_cell.angle_gamma   90.00
#
_symmetry.space_group_name_H-M   'P 1'
#
loop_
_entity.id
_entity.type
_entity.pdbx_description
1 polymer ?
#
loop_
_entity_poly.entity_id
_entity_poly.type
_entity_poly.pdbx_seq_one_letter_code
_entity_poly.pdbx_strand_id
1 'polypeptide(L)'
;MKHKPVLGLIAVFLLPPLLAALVLSQGWFTPGVRGHGEWVQGNISAAGQWRLVLVTDDPCDYCAPAKRMLNNLDLALGRDEVRVMVTEQPAGGLLEAGFVYIADPPGLLVMRYPMATDAGQNRHTGKALLEDLRRLLKYSRAG
;
A
#
# COMPACT_ATOMS: atom_id res chain seq x y z
N MET A 1 43.26 -35.15 -13.71
CA MET A 1 42.01 -34.88 -14.47
C MET A 1 40.73 -35.49 -13.86
N LYS A 2 40.74 -36.01 -12.61
CA LYS A 2 39.60 -36.79 -12.05
C LYS A 2 38.48 -35.96 -11.39
N HIS A 3 38.66 -34.67 -11.10
CA HIS A 3 37.68 -33.84 -10.36
C HIS A 3 36.83 -32.91 -11.24
N LYS A 4 37.17 -32.80 -12.54
CA LYS A 4 36.43 -31.97 -13.50
C LYS A 4 34.93 -32.31 -13.59
N PRO A 5 34.51 -33.59 -13.64
CA PRO A 5 33.08 -33.91 -13.69
C PRO A 5 32.35 -33.61 -12.37
N VAL A 6 33.02 -33.78 -11.22
CA VAL A 6 32.46 -33.46 -9.90
C VAL A 6 32.26 -31.96 -9.73
N LEU A 7 33.24 -31.15 -10.17
CA LEU A 7 33.13 -29.68 -10.14
C LEU A 7 31.97 -29.19 -11.05
N GLY A 8 31.79 -29.80 -12.22
CA GLY A 8 30.69 -29.50 -13.12
C GLY A 8 29.31 -29.79 -12.50
N LEU A 9 29.17 -30.92 -11.81
CA LEU A 9 27.93 -31.28 -11.11
C LEU A 9 27.60 -30.28 -9.98
N ILE A 10 28.62 -29.93 -9.17
CA ILE A 10 28.48 -28.95 -8.09
C ILE A 10 28.07 -27.59 -8.66
N ALA A 11 28.70 -27.15 -9.75
CA ALA A 11 28.36 -25.89 -10.39
C ALA A 11 26.90 -25.88 -10.89
N VAL A 12 26.42 -26.94 -11.54
CA VAL A 12 25.02 -27.04 -12.00
C VAL A 12 24.02 -26.93 -10.84
N PHE A 13 24.35 -27.48 -9.66
CA PHE A 13 23.46 -27.42 -8.49
C PHE A 13 23.55 -26.11 -7.72
N LEU A 14 24.74 -25.54 -7.55
CA LEU A 14 24.96 -24.36 -6.72
C LEU A 14 24.80 -23.04 -7.46
N LEU A 15 25.10 -23.02 -8.77
CA LEU A 15 25.08 -21.79 -9.56
C LEU A 15 23.66 -21.20 -9.68
N PRO A 16 22.59 -21.96 -9.96
CA PRO A 16 21.25 -21.37 -10.06
C PRO A 16 20.74 -20.75 -8.74
N PRO A 17 20.84 -21.41 -7.55
CA PRO A 17 20.47 -20.79 -6.28
C PRO A 17 21.30 -19.56 -5.92
N LEU A 18 22.61 -19.58 -6.19
CA LEU A 18 23.49 -18.43 -5.93
C LEU A 18 23.13 -17.23 -6.81
N LEU A 19 22.89 -17.46 -8.10
CA LEU A 19 22.43 -16.42 -9.01
C LEU A 19 21.06 -15.86 -8.60
N ALA A 20 20.13 -16.72 -8.19
CA ALA A 20 18.83 -16.29 -7.69
C ALA A 20 18.96 -15.41 -6.44
N ALA A 21 19.80 -15.81 -5.47
CA ALA A 21 20.06 -15.01 -4.27
C ALA A 21 20.70 -13.65 -4.61
N LEU A 22 21.63 -13.63 -5.57
CA LEU A 22 22.25 -12.38 -6.03
C LEU A 22 21.22 -11.44 -6.66
N VAL A 23 20.42 -11.95 -7.60
CA VAL A 23 19.33 -11.20 -8.25
C VAL A 23 18.39 -10.59 -7.21
N LEU A 24 18.04 -11.36 -6.17
CA LEU A 24 17.16 -10.90 -5.09
C LEU A 24 17.85 -9.83 -4.22
N SER A 25 19.13 -10.00 -3.89
CA SER A 25 19.90 -9.04 -3.08
C SER A 25 20.16 -7.69 -3.76
N GLN A 26 20.25 -7.66 -5.08
CA GLN A 26 20.48 -6.45 -5.87
C GLN A 26 19.18 -5.74 -6.28
N GLY A 27 18.01 -6.26 -5.85
CA GLY A 27 16.71 -5.69 -6.18
C GLY A 27 16.33 -5.78 -7.67
N TRP A 28 17.00 -6.64 -8.44
CA TRP A 28 16.68 -6.86 -9.87
C TRP A 28 15.35 -7.60 -10.08
N PHE A 29 14.83 -8.23 -9.03
CA PHE A 29 13.51 -8.84 -9.04
C PHE A 29 12.50 -7.89 -8.41
N THR A 30 11.55 -7.41 -9.21
CA THR A 30 10.35 -6.75 -8.68
C THR A 30 9.29 -7.83 -8.42
N PRO A 31 9.03 -8.21 -7.15
CA PRO A 31 7.96 -9.16 -6.87
C PRO A 31 6.65 -8.60 -7.44
N GLY A 32 5.90 -9.45 -8.15
CA GLY A 32 4.61 -9.09 -8.74
C GLY A 32 3.52 -8.95 -7.68
N VAL A 33 3.74 -8.10 -6.67
CA VAL A 33 2.71 -7.74 -5.70
C VAL A 33 1.83 -6.72 -6.37
N ARG A 34 0.57 -7.09 -6.46
CA ARG A 34 -0.43 -6.41 -7.28
C ARG A 34 -1.06 -5.21 -6.55
N GLY A 35 -0.42 -4.75 -5.48
CA GLY A 35 -0.83 -3.62 -4.62
C GLY A 35 0.39 -2.78 -4.24
N HIS A 36 0.21 -1.46 -4.24
CA HIS A 36 1.26 -0.47 -4.01
C HIS A 36 1.35 -0.02 -2.55
N GLY A 37 0.28 -0.20 -1.77
CA GLY A 37 0.23 0.08 -0.34
C GLY A 37 0.85 -1.03 0.51
N GLU A 38 1.17 -0.69 1.75
CA GLU A 38 1.61 -1.67 2.74
C GLU A 38 0.40 -2.33 3.40
N TRP A 39 0.38 -3.66 3.46
CA TRP A 39 -0.68 -4.41 4.14
C TRP A 39 -0.61 -4.16 5.64
N VAL A 40 -1.77 -3.89 6.23
CA VAL A 40 -1.92 -3.65 7.66
C VAL A 40 -2.92 -4.62 8.25
N GLN A 41 -2.78 -4.87 9.55
CA GLN A 41 -3.72 -5.67 10.32
C GLN A 41 -4.27 -4.79 11.43
N GLY A 42 -5.59 -4.71 11.53
CA GLY A 42 -6.26 -3.91 12.54
C GLY A 42 -7.70 -3.65 12.19
N ASN A 43 -8.46 -3.16 13.16
CA ASN A 43 -9.87 -2.84 12.98
C ASN A 43 -10.18 -1.53 13.69
N ILE A 44 -11.01 -0.71 13.07
CA ILE A 44 -11.55 0.54 13.61
C ILE A 44 -13.07 0.44 13.68
N SER A 45 -13.75 1.41 14.31
CA SER A 45 -15.21 1.38 14.41
C SER A 45 -15.88 1.23 13.03
N ALA A 46 -16.83 0.30 12.89
CA ALA A 46 -17.57 0.08 11.65
C ALA A 46 -18.29 1.37 11.21
N ALA A 47 -18.35 1.61 9.90
CA ALA A 47 -18.98 2.80 9.33
C ALA A 47 -19.98 2.49 8.19
N GLY A 48 -20.11 1.22 7.78
CA GLY A 48 -21.03 0.83 6.72
C GLY A 48 -20.58 1.24 5.29
N GLN A 49 -19.47 1.95 5.16
CA GLN A 49 -18.86 2.35 3.89
C GLN A 49 -17.34 2.19 3.96
N TRP A 50 -16.70 2.11 2.80
CA TRP A 50 -15.24 2.13 2.72
C TRP A 50 -14.74 3.48 3.22
N ARG A 51 -13.58 3.51 3.88
CA ARG A 51 -13.01 4.75 4.38
C ARG A 51 -11.56 4.94 4.00
N LEU A 52 -11.23 6.18 3.67
CA LEU A 52 -9.86 6.68 3.63
C LEU A 52 -9.63 7.44 4.92
N VAL A 53 -8.84 6.85 5.81
CA VAL A 53 -8.57 7.39 7.15
C VAL A 53 -7.23 8.11 7.11
N LEU A 54 -7.25 9.45 7.09
CA LEU A 54 -6.07 10.28 7.27
C LEU A 54 -5.71 10.31 8.75
N VAL A 55 -4.55 9.75 9.10
CA VAL A 55 -4.08 9.72 10.48
C VAL A 55 -3.20 10.93 10.75
N THR A 56 -3.59 11.73 11.75
CA THR A 56 -3.00 13.03 12.04
C THR A 56 -2.31 13.04 13.41
N ASP A 57 -1.28 13.85 13.55
CA ASP A 57 -0.59 14.19 14.81
C ASP A 57 -0.49 15.71 14.98
N ASP A 58 -0.08 16.18 16.16
CA ASP A 58 0.15 17.60 16.41
C ASP A 58 1.66 17.86 16.62
N PRO A 59 2.33 18.69 15.79
CA PRO A 59 1.84 19.41 14.61
C PRO A 59 1.77 18.55 13.32
N CYS A 60 0.78 18.81 12.46
CA CYS A 60 0.58 18.04 11.21
C CYS A 60 0.97 18.79 9.92
N ASP A 61 2.23 18.68 9.50
CA ASP A 61 2.71 19.37 8.28
C ASP A 61 2.24 18.72 6.96
N TYR A 62 1.89 17.43 6.99
CA TYR A 62 1.43 16.67 5.81
C TYR A 62 -0.10 16.68 5.64
N CYS A 63 -0.87 17.15 6.62
CA CYS A 63 -2.33 17.10 6.59
C CYS A 63 -2.93 17.88 5.41
N ALA A 64 -2.52 19.14 5.23
CA ALA A 64 -3.05 19.98 4.16
C ALA A 64 -2.82 19.41 2.75
N PRO A 65 -1.61 18.97 2.37
CA PRO A 65 -1.40 18.33 1.07
C PRO A 65 -2.09 16.96 0.96
N ALA A 66 -2.16 16.18 2.05
CA ALA A 66 -2.88 14.91 2.06
C ALA A 66 -4.38 15.08 1.81
N LYS A 67 -5.05 16.01 2.51
CA LYS A 67 -6.48 16.31 2.31
C LYS A 67 -6.80 16.70 0.87
N ARG A 68 -5.96 17.52 0.25
CA ARG A 68 -6.13 17.88 -1.18
C ARG A 68 -6.01 16.67 -2.10
N MET A 69 -5.06 15.78 -1.83
CA MET A 69 -4.90 14.54 -2.58
C MET A 69 -6.15 13.66 -2.44
N LEU A 70 -6.67 13.49 -1.23
CA LEU A 70 -7.86 12.67 -0.94
C LEU A 70 -9.12 13.23 -1.62
N ASN A 71 -9.32 14.55 -1.58
CA ASN A 71 -10.46 15.18 -2.27
C ASN A 71 -10.43 14.94 -3.79
N ASN A 72 -9.24 15.02 -4.41
CA ASN A 72 -9.10 14.74 -5.84
C ASN A 72 -9.32 13.25 -6.16
N LEU A 73 -8.90 12.38 -5.25
CA LEU A 73 -9.06 10.94 -5.39
C LEU A 73 -10.54 10.55 -5.34
N ASP A 74 -11.29 11.14 -4.41
CA ASP A 74 -12.72 10.90 -4.23
C ASP A 74 -13.50 11.19 -5.53
N LEU A 75 -13.26 12.37 -6.12
CA LEU A 75 -13.81 12.75 -7.42
C LEU A 75 -13.39 11.80 -8.56
N ALA A 76 -12.16 11.26 -8.50
CA ALA A 76 -11.65 10.34 -9.52
C ALA A 76 -12.26 8.92 -9.41
N LEU A 77 -12.94 8.58 -8.31
CA LEU A 77 -13.66 7.31 -8.19
C LEU A 77 -14.95 7.26 -9.03
N GLY A 78 -15.50 8.42 -9.40
CA GLY A 78 -16.68 8.50 -10.25
C GLY A 78 -17.88 7.80 -9.62
N ARG A 79 -18.41 6.75 -10.25
CA ARG A 79 -19.58 6.03 -9.71
C ARG A 79 -19.37 5.45 -8.32
N ASP A 80 -18.13 5.08 -7.98
CA ASP A 80 -17.83 4.48 -6.69
C ASP A 80 -17.53 5.51 -5.58
N GLU A 81 -17.53 6.82 -5.87
CA GLU A 81 -17.34 7.91 -4.89
C GLU A 81 -18.30 7.76 -3.71
N VAL A 82 -19.59 7.48 -3.98
CA VAL A 82 -20.63 7.31 -2.95
C VAL A 82 -20.36 6.14 -1.98
N ARG A 83 -19.43 5.23 -2.29
CA ARG A 83 -19.11 4.07 -1.46
C ARG A 83 -17.93 4.33 -0.52
N VAL A 84 -17.23 5.45 -0.68
CA VAL A 84 -16.01 5.80 0.04
C VAL A 84 -16.23 7.09 0.84
N MET A 85 -15.71 7.13 2.06
CA MET A 85 -15.72 8.34 2.89
C MET A 85 -14.31 8.69 3.35
N VAL A 86 -13.93 9.95 3.25
CA VAL A 86 -12.70 10.45 3.84
C VAL A 86 -12.95 10.82 5.30
N THR A 87 -12.13 10.32 6.21
CA THR A 87 -12.22 10.61 7.66
C THR A 87 -10.85 10.92 8.22
N GLU A 88 -10.80 11.76 9.25
CA GLU A 88 -9.57 12.08 9.97
C GLU A 88 -9.61 11.43 11.35
N GLN A 89 -8.49 10.85 11.78
CA GLN A 89 -8.35 10.26 13.11
C GLN A 89 -6.97 10.60 13.69
N PRO A 90 -6.87 10.87 15.00
CA PRO A 90 -5.58 11.08 15.63
C PRO A 90 -4.76 9.77 15.64
N ALA A 91 -3.44 9.90 15.63
CA ALA A 91 -2.54 8.77 15.83
C ALA A 91 -2.79 8.11 17.19
N GLY A 92 -2.81 6.77 17.21
CA GLY A 92 -3.09 6.01 18.41
C GLY A 92 -3.34 4.54 18.15
N GLY A 93 -2.90 3.68 19.09
CA GLY A 93 -3.06 2.23 18.98
C GLY A 93 -2.37 1.66 17.74
N LEU A 94 -3.17 1.27 16.75
CA LEU A 94 -2.75 0.65 15.48
C LEU A 94 -2.59 1.68 14.34
N LEU A 95 -2.97 2.94 14.56
CA LEU A 95 -2.94 4.00 13.57
C LEU A 95 -1.69 4.88 13.78
N GLU A 96 -0.73 4.76 12.88
CA GLU A 96 0.47 5.58 12.83
C GLU A 96 0.23 6.89 12.05
N ALA A 97 0.72 8.01 12.60
CA ALA A 97 0.67 9.32 11.94
C ALA A 97 1.48 9.34 10.64
N GLY A 98 1.13 10.25 9.72
CA GLY A 98 1.82 10.36 8.43
C GLY A 98 1.32 9.34 7.40
N PHE A 99 0.18 8.70 7.64
CA PHE A 99 -0.39 7.72 6.72
C PHE A 99 -1.87 7.97 6.43
N VAL A 100 -2.29 7.49 5.26
CA VAL A 100 -3.70 7.24 4.94
C VAL A 100 -3.94 5.73 4.94
N TYR A 101 -4.97 5.29 5.63
CA TYR A 101 -5.41 3.89 5.67
C TYR A 101 -6.67 3.69 4.85
N ILE A 102 -6.77 2.54 4.16
CA ILE A 102 -8.01 2.05 3.59
C ILE A 102 -8.67 1.12 4.63
N ALA A 103 -9.91 1.43 5.01
CA ALA A 103 -10.74 0.57 5.83
C ALA A 103 -11.98 0.10 5.06
N ASP A 104 -12.38 -1.15 5.24
CA ASP A 104 -13.61 -1.70 4.66
C ASP A 104 -14.86 -1.29 5.49
N PRO A 105 -16.08 -1.63 5.04
CA PRO A 105 -17.31 -1.25 5.74
C PRO A 105 -17.44 -1.78 7.20
N PRO A 106 -17.08 -3.05 7.49
CA PRO A 106 -16.91 -3.54 8.86
C PRO A 106 -15.84 -2.83 9.70
N GLY A 107 -14.88 -2.13 9.08
CA GLY A 107 -13.82 -1.39 9.75
C GLY A 107 -12.44 -2.05 9.69
N LEU A 108 -12.28 -3.17 8.98
CA LEU A 108 -11.00 -3.83 8.80
C LEU A 108 -10.05 -2.94 8.01
N LEU A 109 -8.87 -2.67 8.58
CA LEU A 109 -7.78 -2.00 7.89
C LEU A 109 -7.17 -2.94 6.87
N VAL A 110 -7.00 -2.46 5.64
CA VAL A 110 -6.54 -3.27 4.50
C VAL A 110 -5.12 -2.87 4.09
N MET A 111 -4.92 -1.59 3.78
CA MET A 111 -3.64 -1.05 3.34
C MET A 111 -3.39 0.35 3.88
N ARG A 112 -2.13 0.75 3.98
CA ARG A 112 -1.70 2.11 4.32
C ARG A 112 -0.75 2.70 3.27
N TYR A 113 -0.72 4.03 3.20
CA TYR A 113 0.07 4.81 2.25
C TYR A 113 0.71 6.02 2.95
N PRO A 114 2.01 6.29 2.76
CA PRO A 114 2.70 7.38 3.43
C PRO A 114 2.33 8.74 2.82
N MET A 115 2.11 9.73 3.68
CA MET A 115 1.82 11.11 3.32
C MET A 115 3.08 11.97 3.46
N ALA A 116 3.50 12.57 2.36
CA ALA A 116 4.59 13.54 2.35
C ALA A 116 4.07 14.95 2.61
N THR A 117 4.96 15.81 3.10
CA THR A 117 4.73 17.27 3.16
C THR A 117 4.74 17.91 1.77
N ASP A 118 5.44 17.31 0.81
CA ASP A 118 5.45 17.73 -0.58
C ASP A 118 4.26 17.15 -1.37
N ALA A 119 3.50 18.05 -2.00
CA ALA A 119 2.37 17.68 -2.85
C ALA A 119 2.79 16.90 -4.11
N GLY A 120 4.02 17.09 -4.62
CA GLY A 120 4.54 16.37 -5.78
C GLY A 120 4.67 14.86 -5.54
N GLN A 121 5.22 14.48 -4.38
CA GLN A 121 5.31 13.09 -3.93
C GLN A 121 3.93 12.47 -3.71
N ASN A 122 3.01 13.21 -3.09
CA ASN A 122 1.65 12.73 -2.86
C ASN A 122 0.87 12.42 -4.15
N ARG A 123 1.23 12.98 -5.31
CA ARG A 123 0.57 12.59 -6.58
C ARG A 123 0.81 11.13 -6.94
N HIS A 124 2.02 10.63 -6.71
CA HIS A 124 2.39 9.25 -7.01
C HIS A 124 1.66 8.31 -6.04
N THR A 125 1.66 8.67 -4.75
CA THR A 125 0.91 7.95 -3.72
C THR A 125 -0.59 7.94 -4.00
N GLY A 126 -1.17 9.07 -4.41
CA GLY A 126 -2.60 9.17 -4.73
C GLY A 126 -3.01 8.31 -5.93
N LYS A 127 -2.15 8.22 -6.96
CA LYS A 127 -2.37 7.32 -8.10
C LYS A 127 -2.36 5.85 -7.66
N ALA A 128 -1.34 5.46 -6.89
CA ALA A 128 -1.20 4.13 -6.33
C ALA A 128 -2.41 3.74 -5.45
N LEU A 129 -2.80 4.63 -4.54
CA LEU A 129 -3.98 4.48 -3.69
C LEU A 129 -5.27 4.33 -4.50
N LEU A 130 -5.46 5.12 -5.55
CA LEU A 130 -6.64 5.05 -6.41
C LEU A 130 -6.73 3.73 -7.19
N GLU A 131 -5.61 3.25 -7.74
CA GLU A 131 -5.56 1.98 -8.48
C GLU A 131 -5.91 0.79 -7.58
N ASP A 132 -5.35 0.78 -6.38
CA ASP A 132 -5.62 -0.25 -5.37
C ASP A 132 -7.05 -0.18 -4.83
N LEU A 133 -7.54 1.02 -4.50
CA LEU A 133 -8.90 1.24 -4.00
C LEU A 133 -9.95 0.82 -5.02
N ARG A 134 -9.81 1.21 -6.30
CA ARG A 134 -10.72 0.76 -7.38
C ARG A 134 -10.79 -0.75 -7.48
N ARG A 135 -9.64 -1.40 -7.29
CA ARG A 135 -9.57 -2.86 -7.34
C ARG A 135 -10.26 -3.50 -6.14
N LEU A 136 -10.03 -2.98 -4.93
CA LEU A 136 -10.74 -3.44 -3.73
C LEU A 136 -12.25 -3.28 -3.90
N LEU A 137 -12.72 -2.11 -4.35
CA LEU A 137 -14.13 -1.81 -4.56
C LEU A 137 -14.78 -2.72 -5.62
N LYS A 138 -14.03 -3.12 -6.66
CA LYS A 138 -14.48 -4.06 -7.69
C LYS A 138 -14.67 -5.48 -7.16
N TYR A 139 -13.79 -5.95 -6.27
CA TYR A 139 -13.90 -7.31 -5.68
C TYR A 139 -14.74 -7.34 -4.40
N SER A 140 -14.95 -6.19 -3.78
CA SER A 140 -15.80 -6.02 -2.61
C SER A 140 -17.24 -6.38 -2.97
N ARG A 141 -17.79 -7.36 -2.25
CA ARG A 141 -19.24 -7.63 -2.24
C ARG A 141 -20.03 -6.66 -1.37
N ALA A 142 -19.33 -5.94 -0.48
CA ALA A 142 -19.94 -4.91 0.33
C ALA A 142 -20.18 -3.67 -0.53
N GLY A 143 -21.44 -3.27 -0.65
CA GLY A 143 -21.95 -2.14 -1.41
C GLY A 143 -23.27 -1.70 -0.80
#